data_AF-A0A7J9HJC6-F1
#
_entry.id   AF-A0A7J9HJC6-F1
#
_cell.length_a   1.000
_cell.length_b   1.000
_cell.length_c   1.000
_cell.angle_alpha   90.00
_cell.angle_beta   90.00
_cell.angle_gamma   90.00
#
_symmetry.space_group_name_H-M   'P 1'
#
loop_
_entity.id
_entity.type
_entity.pdbx_description
1 polymer ?
#
loop_
_entity_poly.entity_id
_entity_poly.type
_entity_poly.pdbx_seq_one_letter_code
_entity_poly.pdbx_strand_id
1 'polypeptide(L)'
;MDLYVFATPYRVTWDYYFLSREHTLEIKEWQDKAEYEYVKNRGISIFLMQAGMLGTLEALWDVFPLFTNTGWGENSNIGFLEKHMGATFEERPQPWFTNISVDDVHSGDFLAISKIRGRWGGFETLEKWVSGAYAGHTAVCLKDSEGKLWIGESGHENEKGEDIIAIVPWDEWWDFELNKDDSNPHIAYLPLHPDVRAKFNETAAWEYALSMAGKPYGYHNMIFSWIDTIGGNYPPPLDAHLVF
;
A
#
# COMPACT_ATOMS: atom_id res chain seq x y z
N MET A 1 -12.16 29.41 -5.32
CA MET A 1 -10.74 29.51 -5.68
C MET A 1 -10.32 28.10 -6.00
N ASP A 2 -10.15 27.85 -7.28
CA ASP A 2 -9.91 26.51 -7.80
C ASP A 2 -8.41 26.28 -7.75
N LEU A 3 -8.03 25.10 -7.27
CA LEU A 3 -6.63 24.68 -7.21
C LEU A 3 -6.41 23.64 -8.31
N TYR A 4 -5.48 23.92 -9.20
CA TYR A 4 -5.07 23.02 -10.27
C TYR A 4 -3.68 22.49 -9.98
N VAL A 5 -3.52 21.17 -10.07
CA VAL A 5 -2.24 20.48 -10.01
C VAL A 5 -1.84 20.07 -11.42
N PHE A 6 -0.60 20.38 -11.79
CA PHE A 6 -0.01 20.05 -13.07
C PHE A 6 1.14 19.09 -12.82
N ALA A 7 1.10 17.91 -13.44
CA ALA A 7 2.05 16.85 -13.17
C ALA A 7 2.62 16.19 -14.43
N THR A 8 3.89 15.84 -14.33
CA THR A 8 4.61 14.87 -15.17
C THR A 8 5.16 13.77 -14.25
N PRO A 9 5.68 12.65 -14.79
CA PRO A 9 6.42 11.68 -13.97
C PRO A 9 7.67 12.27 -13.27
N TYR A 10 8.10 13.46 -13.66
CA TYR A 10 9.31 14.11 -13.17
C TYR A 10 9.01 15.24 -12.18
N ARG A 11 7.84 15.90 -12.31
CA ARG A 11 7.49 17.06 -11.49
C ARG A 11 6.02 17.15 -11.15
N VAL A 12 5.74 17.80 -10.03
CA VAL A 12 4.41 18.27 -9.64
C VAL A 12 4.50 19.76 -9.33
N THR A 13 3.58 20.55 -9.88
CA THR A 13 3.41 21.99 -9.59
C THR A 13 1.92 22.32 -9.50
N TRP A 14 1.56 23.49 -9.00
CA TRP A 14 0.17 23.89 -8.85
C TRP A 14 -0.02 25.39 -9.08
N ASP A 15 -1.24 25.77 -9.47
CA ASP A 15 -1.67 27.17 -9.57
C ASP A 15 -3.12 27.30 -9.12
N TYR A 16 -3.54 28.51 -8.76
CA TYR A 16 -4.89 28.79 -8.27
C TYR A 16 -5.58 29.90 -9.06
N TYR A 17 -6.87 29.71 -9.31
CA TYR A 17 -7.66 30.62 -10.12
C TYR A 17 -8.95 31.06 -9.41
N PHE A 18 -9.22 32.36 -9.44
CA PHE A 18 -10.42 32.95 -8.82
C PHE A 18 -11.57 33.13 -9.80
N LEU A 19 -11.28 33.21 -11.10
CA LEU A 19 -12.24 33.55 -12.14
C LEU A 19 -12.21 32.49 -13.23
N SER A 20 -13.40 32.11 -13.72
CA SER A 20 -13.53 31.24 -14.89
C SER A 20 -13.25 32.05 -16.17
N ARG A 21 -11.97 32.11 -16.55
CA ARG A 21 -11.46 32.78 -17.75
C ARG A 21 -10.22 32.06 -18.26
N GLU A 22 -9.66 32.54 -19.36
CA GLU A 22 -8.38 32.06 -19.86
C GLU A 22 -7.24 32.39 -18.88
N HIS A 23 -6.42 31.39 -18.59
CA HIS A 23 -5.23 31.50 -17.76
C HIS A 23 -4.06 30.80 -18.45
N THR A 24 -2.83 31.25 -18.17
CA THR A 24 -1.61 30.71 -18.76
C THR A 24 -0.68 30.23 -17.66
N LEU A 25 -0.34 28.95 -17.68
CA LEU A 25 0.75 28.39 -16.88
C LEU A 25 2.06 28.45 -17.67
N GLU A 26 3.08 29.12 -17.12
CA GLU A 26 4.41 29.19 -17.73
C GLU A 26 5.38 28.23 -17.04
N ILE A 27 5.95 27.30 -17.80
CA ILE A 27 7.04 26.42 -17.34
C ILE A 27 8.33 26.92 -17.97
N LYS A 28 9.18 27.56 -17.16
CA LYS A 28 10.42 28.23 -17.63
C LYS A 28 11.43 27.26 -18.22
N GLU A 29 11.57 26.11 -17.60
CA GLU A 29 12.48 25.05 -18.03
C GLU A 29 11.96 23.68 -17.60
N TRP A 30 12.23 22.69 -18.44
CA TRP A 30 12.02 21.28 -18.13
C TRP A 30 13.18 20.79 -17.27
N GLN A 31 12.89 19.88 -16.34
CA GLN A 31 13.88 19.33 -15.42
C GLN A 31 15.04 18.67 -16.15
N ASP A 32 14.75 17.94 -17.23
CA ASP A 32 15.73 17.35 -18.12
C ASP A 32 15.13 17.04 -19.51
N LYS A 33 15.93 16.41 -20.36
CA LYS A 33 15.51 15.96 -21.69
C LYS A 33 14.40 14.91 -21.62
N ALA A 34 14.36 14.08 -20.58
CA ALA A 34 13.36 13.02 -20.44
C ALA A 34 11.98 13.62 -20.16
N GLU A 35 11.89 14.62 -19.29
CA GLU A 35 10.66 15.38 -19.09
C GLU A 35 10.21 16.08 -20.38
N TYR A 36 11.12 16.75 -21.09
CA TYR A 36 10.78 17.42 -22.35
C TYR A 36 10.21 16.46 -23.40
N GLU A 37 10.85 15.31 -23.61
CA GLU A 37 10.36 14.30 -24.55
C GLU A 37 9.06 13.67 -24.06
N TYR A 38 8.89 13.46 -22.76
CA TYR A 38 7.62 13.00 -22.20
C TYR A 38 6.49 13.98 -22.51
N VAL A 39 6.65 15.26 -22.16
CA VAL A 39 5.63 16.29 -22.38
C VAL A 39 5.29 16.44 -23.86
N LYS A 40 6.30 16.39 -24.74
CA LYS A 40 6.10 16.45 -26.20
C LYS A 40 5.24 15.30 -26.73
N ASN A 41 5.39 14.09 -26.17
CA ASN A 41 4.70 12.89 -26.65
C ASN A 41 3.41 12.55 -25.88
N ARG A 42 3.28 13.01 -24.63
CA ARG A 42 2.21 12.60 -23.70
C ARG A 42 1.44 13.78 -23.10
N GLY A 43 1.95 15.00 -23.21
CA GLY A 43 1.38 16.20 -22.58
C GLY A 43 1.67 16.31 -21.08
N ILE A 44 0.94 17.19 -20.41
CA ILE A 44 0.96 17.41 -18.96
C ILE A 44 -0.37 16.93 -18.40
N SER A 45 -0.34 16.18 -17.30
CA SER A 45 -1.56 15.81 -16.59
C SER A 45 -2.05 16.98 -15.76
N ILE A 46 -3.34 17.31 -15.88
CA ILE A 46 -3.95 18.45 -15.18
C ILE A 46 -5.08 17.91 -14.30
N PHE A 47 -4.99 18.21 -13.01
CA PHE A 47 -5.96 17.78 -12.02
C PHE A 47 -6.61 19.00 -11.38
N LEU A 48 -7.94 19.04 -11.38
CA LEU A 48 -8.70 19.99 -10.59
C LEU A 48 -8.95 19.39 -9.20
N MET A 49 -8.47 20.07 -8.16
CA MET A 49 -8.78 19.71 -6.78
C MET A 49 -10.21 20.16 -6.47
N GLN A 50 -11.16 19.22 -6.46
CA GLN A 50 -12.59 19.49 -6.29
C GLN A 50 -12.93 20.22 -4.98
N ALA A 51 -12.13 20.05 -3.93
CA ALA A 51 -12.29 20.74 -2.65
C ALA A 51 -11.86 22.22 -2.69
N GLY A 52 -11.27 22.69 -3.80
CA GLY A 52 -10.62 23.98 -3.91
C GLY A 52 -9.42 24.10 -2.97
N MET A 53 -8.73 25.24 -2.99
CA MET A 53 -7.51 25.43 -2.20
C MET A 53 -7.73 25.29 -0.68
N LEU A 54 -8.82 25.86 -0.14
CA LEU A 54 -9.09 25.82 1.31
C LEU A 54 -9.39 24.39 1.78
N GLY A 55 -10.25 23.66 1.06
CA GLY A 55 -10.54 22.28 1.39
C GLY A 55 -9.34 21.36 1.19
N THR A 56 -8.47 21.64 0.22
CA THR A 56 -7.19 20.91 0.09
C THR A 56 -6.25 21.17 1.26
N LEU A 57 -6.14 22.42 1.75
CA LEU A 57 -5.33 22.72 2.95
C LEU A 57 -5.90 22.06 4.21
N GLU A 58 -7.22 22.03 4.36
CA GLU A 58 -7.90 21.30 5.44
C GLU A 58 -7.63 19.79 5.35
N ALA A 59 -7.73 19.19 4.16
CA ALA A 59 -7.41 17.78 3.96
C ALA A 59 -5.94 17.45 4.27
N LEU A 60 -5.00 18.35 3.92
CA LEU A 60 -3.60 18.18 4.29
C LEU A 60 -3.38 18.19 5.80
N TRP A 61 -4.18 18.95 6.55
CA TRP A 61 -4.14 18.96 8.01
C TRP A 61 -4.58 17.62 8.61
N ASP A 62 -5.56 16.96 8.00
CA ASP A 62 -6.02 15.63 8.41
C ASP A 62 -5.01 14.52 8.02
N VAL A 63 -4.27 14.69 6.92
CA VAL A 63 -3.41 13.65 6.33
C VAL A 63 -1.94 13.74 6.78
N PHE A 64 -1.38 14.94 6.92
CA PHE A 64 0.03 15.12 7.32
C PHE A 64 0.42 14.41 8.63
N PRO A 65 -0.39 14.45 9.70
CA PRO A 65 -0.05 13.82 10.97
C PRO A 65 0.14 12.30 10.85
N LEU A 66 -0.60 11.66 9.93
CA LEU A 66 -0.64 10.21 9.74
C LEU A 66 0.74 9.60 9.49
N PHE A 67 1.64 10.36 8.84
CA PHE A 67 2.96 9.89 8.44
C PHE A 67 4.05 10.11 9.51
N THR A 68 3.70 10.64 10.69
CA THR A 68 4.68 10.89 11.75
C THR A 68 4.83 9.67 12.66
N ASN A 69 6.06 9.28 13.00
CA ASN A 69 6.31 8.19 13.95
C ASN A 69 6.34 8.73 15.39
N THR A 70 5.20 9.23 15.85
CA THR A 70 5.02 9.80 17.20
C THR A 70 3.70 9.33 17.79
N GLY A 71 3.51 9.50 19.09
CA GLY A 71 2.21 9.26 19.71
C GLY A 71 1.11 10.17 19.15
N TRP A 72 1.45 11.34 18.61
CA TRP A 72 0.49 12.17 17.88
C TRP A 72 0.09 11.51 16.56
N GLY A 73 1.05 11.04 15.77
CA GLY A 73 0.78 10.32 14.52
C GLY A 73 -0.04 9.06 14.72
N GLU A 74 0.29 8.25 15.74
CA GLU A 74 -0.48 7.05 16.10
C GLU A 74 -1.95 7.38 16.40
N ASN A 75 -2.19 8.35 17.29
CA ASN A 75 -3.53 8.81 17.63
C ASN A 75 -4.27 9.43 16.43
N SER A 76 -3.55 10.12 15.53
CA SER A 76 -4.12 10.64 14.30
C SER A 76 -4.53 9.54 13.33
N ASN A 77 -3.77 8.45 13.20
CA ASN A 77 -4.17 7.30 12.39
C ASN A 77 -5.43 6.64 12.94
N ILE A 78 -5.49 6.39 14.26
CA ILE A 78 -6.69 5.85 14.92
C ILE A 78 -7.89 6.77 14.69
N GLY A 79 -7.74 8.07 15.00
CA GLY A 79 -8.82 9.04 14.85
C GLY A 79 -9.29 9.23 13.40
N PHE A 80 -8.39 9.10 12.43
CA PHE A 80 -8.74 9.12 11.00
C PHE A 80 -9.62 7.92 10.65
N LEU A 81 -9.23 6.70 11.04
CA LEU A 81 -9.99 5.48 10.78
C LEU A 81 -11.35 5.51 11.52
N GLU A 82 -11.41 6.01 12.75
CA GLU A 82 -12.68 6.22 13.47
C GLU A 82 -13.60 7.20 12.73
N LYS A 83 -13.07 8.35 12.32
CA LYS A 83 -13.84 9.41 11.64
C LYS A 83 -14.35 8.97 10.26
N HIS A 84 -13.52 8.28 9.49
CA HIS A 84 -13.77 8.01 8.07
C HIS A 84 -14.30 6.60 7.79
N MET A 85 -13.98 5.62 8.62
CA MET A 85 -14.49 4.25 8.49
C MET A 85 -15.55 3.89 9.54
N GLY A 86 -15.67 4.68 10.62
CA GLY A 86 -16.46 4.26 11.79
C GLY A 86 -15.86 3.04 12.50
N ALA A 87 -14.56 2.80 12.32
CA ALA A 87 -13.84 1.70 12.95
C ALA A 87 -13.68 1.95 14.46
N THR A 88 -13.45 0.91 15.24
CA THR A 88 -13.13 1.01 16.67
C THR A 88 -11.91 0.17 16.96
N PHE A 89 -10.92 0.77 17.63
CA PHE A 89 -9.67 0.11 18.00
C PHE A 89 -9.60 0.00 19.52
N GLU A 90 -9.69 -1.24 20.03
CA GLU A 90 -9.56 -1.54 21.45
C GLU A 90 -8.24 -2.25 21.72
N GLU A 91 -7.56 -1.83 22.79
CA GLU A 91 -6.34 -2.50 23.24
C GLU A 91 -6.65 -3.92 23.69
N ARG A 92 -5.93 -4.91 23.13
CA ARG A 92 -6.12 -6.31 23.51
C ARG A 92 -5.54 -6.58 24.91
N PRO A 93 -6.15 -7.47 25.72
CA PRO A 93 -5.52 -7.95 26.94
C PRO A 93 -4.18 -8.64 26.66
N GLN A 94 -3.21 -8.44 27.55
CA GLN A 94 -1.92 -9.12 27.46
C GLN A 94 -2.02 -10.62 27.80
N PRO A 95 -1.14 -11.47 27.23
CA PRO A 95 -0.06 -11.13 26.29
C PRO A 95 -0.56 -10.84 24.87
N TRP A 96 0.11 -9.93 24.16
CA TRP A 96 -0.23 -9.56 22.77
C TRP A 96 0.28 -10.55 21.71
N PHE A 97 0.89 -11.65 22.15
CA PHE A 97 1.37 -12.71 21.27
C PHE A 97 0.57 -14.00 21.49
N THR A 98 0.48 -14.81 20.44
CA THR A 98 -0.05 -16.17 20.51
C THR A 98 1.10 -17.15 20.38
N ASN A 99 1.00 -18.31 21.05
CA ASN A 99 2.02 -19.36 20.97
C ASN A 99 1.84 -20.16 19.67
N ILE A 100 2.40 -19.64 18.58
CA ILE A 100 2.48 -20.30 17.27
C ILE A 100 3.95 -20.52 16.96
N SER A 101 4.30 -21.76 16.60
CA SER A 101 5.63 -22.11 16.13
C SER A 101 5.69 -22.12 14.60
N VAL A 102 6.89 -22.04 14.03
CA VAL A 102 7.12 -22.21 12.58
C VAL A 102 6.65 -23.57 12.08
N ASP A 103 6.62 -24.59 12.95
CA ASP A 103 6.12 -25.92 12.62
C ASP A 103 4.60 -25.92 12.38
N ASP A 104 3.86 -25.02 13.04
CA ASP A 104 2.41 -24.87 12.88
C ASP A 104 2.03 -24.14 11.59
N VAL A 105 2.99 -23.43 10.96
CA VAL A 105 2.78 -22.68 9.71
C VAL A 105 2.90 -23.59 8.51
N HIS A 106 2.06 -23.39 7.49
CA HIS A 106 2.06 -24.18 6.27
C HIS A 106 1.97 -23.30 5.02
N SER A 107 2.34 -23.87 3.88
CA SER A 107 2.21 -23.22 2.59
C SER A 107 0.77 -22.78 2.30
N GLY A 108 0.63 -21.53 1.88
CA GLY A 108 -0.65 -20.88 1.59
C GLY A 108 -1.29 -20.23 2.81
N ASP A 109 -0.77 -20.42 4.03
CA ASP A 109 -1.23 -19.63 5.17
C ASP A 109 -0.93 -18.14 4.95
N PHE A 110 -1.78 -17.29 5.55
CA PHE A 110 -1.82 -15.87 5.26
C PHE A 110 -1.42 -15.05 6.49
N LEU A 111 -0.68 -13.97 6.26
CA LEU A 111 -0.32 -12.99 7.27
C LEU A 111 -1.00 -11.67 6.91
N ALA A 112 -1.87 -11.19 7.79
CA ALA A 112 -2.47 -9.85 7.70
C ALA A 112 -1.69 -8.91 8.61
N ILE A 113 -1.18 -7.82 8.04
CA ILE A 113 -0.29 -6.88 8.73
C ILE A 113 -0.98 -5.52 8.78
N SER A 114 -0.95 -4.91 9.97
CA SER A 114 -1.58 -3.63 10.23
C SER A 114 -0.64 -2.71 11.00
N LYS A 115 -0.20 -1.66 10.32
CA LYS A 115 0.63 -0.56 10.83
C LYS A 115 -0.25 0.68 11.03
N ILE A 116 0.05 1.47 12.06
CA ILE A 116 -0.65 2.73 12.39
C ILE A 116 0.33 3.84 12.83
N ARG A 117 1.63 3.66 12.58
CA ARG A 117 2.68 4.61 12.95
C ARG A 117 3.65 4.86 11.82
N GLY A 118 4.21 6.07 11.79
CA GLY A 118 5.26 6.43 10.84
C GLY A 118 4.81 6.44 9.39
N ARG A 119 5.77 6.45 8.47
CA ARG A 119 5.51 6.54 7.04
C ARG A 119 4.58 5.42 6.56
N TRP A 120 4.91 4.18 6.91
CA TRP A 120 4.16 3.00 6.47
C TRP A 120 2.78 2.90 7.14
N GLY A 121 2.65 3.23 8.43
CA GLY A 121 1.34 3.29 9.08
C GLY A 121 0.41 4.36 8.51
N GLY A 122 0.96 5.49 8.05
CA GLY A 122 0.18 6.50 7.33
C GLY A 122 -0.34 6.00 5.98
N PHE A 123 0.52 5.34 5.18
CA PHE A 123 0.09 4.71 3.93
C PHE A 123 -0.97 3.65 4.19
N GLU A 124 -0.71 2.73 5.10
CA GLU A 124 -1.66 1.67 5.40
C GLU A 124 -2.99 2.18 5.98
N THR A 125 -3.00 3.32 6.68
CA THR A 125 -4.25 3.93 7.15
C THR A 125 -5.11 4.41 6.00
N LEU A 126 -4.49 5.01 4.98
CA LEU A 126 -5.21 5.38 3.76
C LEU A 126 -5.68 4.14 3.01
N GLU A 127 -4.86 3.09 2.91
CA GLU A 127 -5.23 1.81 2.29
C GLU A 127 -6.41 1.14 2.99
N LYS A 128 -6.41 1.10 4.33
CA LYS A 128 -7.54 0.62 5.15
C LYS A 128 -8.82 1.40 4.84
N TRP A 129 -8.72 2.72 4.77
CA TRP A 129 -9.87 3.58 4.48
C TRP A 129 -10.49 3.30 3.11
N VAL A 130 -9.66 3.26 2.06
CA VAL A 130 -10.16 3.10 0.68
C VAL A 130 -10.61 1.67 0.37
N SER A 131 -10.04 0.66 1.03
CA SER A 131 -10.42 -0.76 0.85
C SER A 131 -11.51 -1.23 1.80
N GLY A 132 -11.76 -0.49 2.89
CA GLY A 132 -12.61 -0.96 3.99
C GLY A 132 -11.98 -2.07 4.86
N ALA A 133 -10.71 -2.42 4.63
CA ALA A 133 -10.00 -3.45 5.37
C ALA A 133 -9.39 -2.94 6.70
N TYR A 134 -8.99 -3.86 7.56
CA TYR A 134 -8.27 -3.56 8.81
C TYR A 134 -6.76 -3.86 8.72
N ALA A 135 -6.31 -4.48 7.64
CA ALA A 135 -4.90 -4.69 7.31
C ALA A 135 -4.54 -3.78 6.14
N GLY A 136 -3.34 -3.20 6.16
CA GLY A 136 -2.80 -2.47 5.00
C GLY A 136 -1.85 -3.32 4.16
N HIS A 137 -1.18 -4.29 4.78
CA HIS A 137 -0.24 -5.17 4.09
C HIS A 137 -0.57 -6.63 4.31
N THR A 138 -0.16 -7.47 3.36
CA THR A 138 -0.45 -8.91 3.40
C THR A 138 0.74 -9.68 2.86
N ALA A 139 0.99 -10.85 3.44
CA ALA A 139 2.02 -11.76 2.96
C ALA A 139 1.54 -13.21 3.00
N VAL A 140 2.19 -14.08 2.22
CA VAL A 140 1.87 -15.51 2.15
C VAL A 140 3.04 -16.37 2.60
N CYS A 141 2.74 -17.39 3.40
CA CYS A 141 3.71 -18.38 3.84
C CYS A 141 3.94 -19.46 2.78
N LEU A 142 5.20 -19.82 2.53
CA LEU A 142 5.60 -20.89 1.60
C LEU A 142 6.66 -21.77 2.27
N LYS A 143 6.45 -23.08 2.33
CA LYS A 143 7.46 -24.06 2.73
C LYS A 143 8.13 -24.64 1.50
N ASP A 144 9.47 -24.69 1.49
CA ASP A 144 10.20 -25.36 0.41
C ASP A 144 10.22 -26.90 0.61
N SER A 145 10.84 -27.61 -0.34
CA SER A 145 10.94 -29.07 -0.29
C SER A 145 11.79 -29.61 0.88
N GLU A 146 12.56 -28.75 1.55
CA GLU A 146 13.33 -29.06 2.76
C GLU A 146 12.54 -28.71 4.04
N GLY A 147 11.35 -28.11 3.90
CA GLY A 147 10.49 -27.67 4.99
C GLY A 147 10.84 -26.31 5.57
N LYS A 148 11.77 -25.55 4.97
CA LYS A 148 12.09 -24.19 5.43
C LYS A 148 10.97 -23.24 5.03
N LEU A 149 10.68 -22.30 5.92
CA LEU A 149 9.60 -21.33 5.74
C LEU A 149 10.11 -20.04 5.08
N TRP A 150 9.34 -19.55 4.13
CA TRP A 150 9.57 -18.36 3.34
C TRP A 150 8.30 -17.50 3.32
N ILE A 151 8.49 -16.19 3.20
CA ILE A 151 7.43 -15.21 3.06
C ILE A 151 7.46 -14.64 1.65
N GLY A 152 6.38 -14.83 0.91
CA GLY A 152 6.12 -14.14 -0.33
C GLY A 152 5.36 -12.85 -0.07
N GLU A 153 5.91 -11.71 -0.44
CA GLU A 153 5.27 -10.41 -0.31
C GLU A 153 5.64 -9.46 -1.43
N SER A 154 4.90 -8.37 -1.53
CA SER A 154 5.15 -7.27 -2.46
C SER A 154 5.35 -6.02 -1.64
N GLY A 155 6.42 -5.25 -1.89
CA GLY A 155 6.71 -4.01 -1.17
C GLY A 155 8.01 -4.07 -0.38
N HIS A 156 8.84 -5.07 -0.67
CA HIS A 156 10.15 -5.25 -0.07
C HIS A 156 11.17 -4.35 -0.78
N GLU A 157 11.86 -3.48 -0.05
CA GLU A 157 12.89 -2.59 -0.61
C GLU A 157 14.18 -3.37 -0.90
N ASN A 158 14.63 -3.36 -2.15
CA ASN A 158 15.90 -4.00 -2.53
C ASN A 158 17.12 -3.10 -2.23
N GLU A 159 18.34 -3.61 -2.45
CA GLU A 159 19.59 -2.85 -2.22
C GLU A 159 19.72 -1.51 -2.98
N LYS A 160 18.88 -1.28 -3.99
CA LYS A 160 18.83 -0.04 -4.78
C LYS A 160 17.77 0.94 -4.29
N GLY A 161 17.00 0.60 -3.25
CA GLY A 161 15.88 1.40 -2.77
C GLY A 161 14.61 1.23 -3.60
N GLU A 162 14.48 0.15 -4.37
CA GLU A 162 13.29 -0.13 -5.19
C GLU A 162 12.39 -1.14 -4.48
N ASP A 163 11.10 -0.84 -4.38
CA ASP A 163 10.10 -1.78 -3.87
C ASP A 163 9.83 -2.88 -4.91
N ILE A 164 10.00 -4.15 -4.51
CA ILE A 164 9.84 -5.32 -5.37
C ILE A 164 8.92 -6.38 -4.75
N ILE A 165 8.53 -7.34 -5.57
CA ILE A 165 8.00 -8.63 -5.12
C ILE A 165 9.17 -9.50 -4.68
N ALA A 166 9.14 -9.97 -3.44
CA ALA A 166 10.24 -10.73 -2.83
C ALA A 166 9.74 -12.04 -2.21
N ILE A 167 10.67 -12.99 -2.12
CA ILE A 167 10.53 -14.21 -1.34
C ILE A 167 11.66 -14.17 -0.32
N VAL A 168 11.31 -13.97 0.95
CA VAL A 168 12.26 -13.71 2.04
C VAL A 168 12.26 -14.89 3.00
N PRO A 169 13.41 -15.37 3.49
CA PRO A 169 13.45 -16.38 4.56
C PRO A 169 12.65 -15.90 5.78
N TRP A 170 11.89 -16.79 6.42
CA TRP A 170 11.08 -16.44 7.59
C TRP A 170 11.88 -15.73 8.68
N ASP A 171 13.08 -16.23 9.02
CA ASP A 171 13.88 -15.66 10.10
C ASP A 171 14.32 -14.22 9.79
N GLU A 172 14.58 -13.92 8.52
CA GLU A 172 14.94 -12.57 8.07
C GLU A 172 13.74 -11.64 8.10
N TRP A 173 12.60 -12.10 7.57
CA TRP A 173 11.35 -11.34 7.57
C TRP A 173 10.88 -11.06 9.01
N TRP A 174 10.90 -12.08 9.88
CA TRP A 174 10.49 -11.97 11.27
C TRP A 174 11.43 -11.09 12.11
N ASP A 175 12.74 -11.17 11.90
CA ASP A 175 13.71 -10.26 12.54
C ASP A 175 13.47 -8.81 12.12
N PHE A 176 13.14 -8.57 10.85
CA PHE A 176 12.79 -7.24 10.38
C PHE A 176 11.53 -6.71 11.08
N GLU A 177 10.42 -7.44 11.01
CA GLU A 177 9.14 -6.99 11.59
C GLU A 177 9.23 -6.80 13.12
N LEU A 178 10.00 -7.63 13.82
CA LEU A 178 10.12 -7.55 15.27
C LEU A 178 11.11 -6.48 15.75
N ASN A 179 12.23 -6.29 15.04
CA ASN A 179 13.37 -5.53 15.55
C ASN A 179 13.73 -4.29 14.73
N LYS A 180 13.25 -4.18 13.48
CA LYS A 180 13.65 -3.12 12.54
C LYS A 180 12.48 -2.29 12.04
N ASP A 181 11.28 -2.84 11.99
CA ASP A 181 10.08 -2.09 11.61
C ASP A 181 9.66 -1.12 12.73
N ASP A 182 9.96 0.15 12.54
CA ASP A 182 9.66 1.21 13.50
C ASP A 182 8.18 1.64 13.51
N SER A 183 7.36 1.08 12.62
CA SER A 183 5.90 1.27 12.60
C SER A 183 5.17 0.40 13.62
N ASN A 184 5.87 -0.54 14.26
CA ASN A 184 5.34 -1.49 15.26
C ASN A 184 4.10 -2.26 14.75
N PRO A 185 4.30 -3.16 13.77
CA PRO A 185 3.21 -3.83 13.07
C PRO A 185 2.41 -4.77 13.97
N HIS A 186 1.09 -4.77 13.80
CA HIS A 186 0.23 -5.85 14.29
C HIS A 186 0.12 -6.93 13.23
N ILE A 187 0.53 -8.15 13.56
CA ILE A 187 0.55 -9.29 12.64
C ILE A 187 -0.47 -10.33 13.10
N ALA A 188 -1.45 -10.61 12.25
CA ALA A 188 -2.43 -11.67 12.45
C ALA A 188 -2.11 -12.84 11.51
N TYR A 189 -1.88 -14.01 12.10
CA TYR A 189 -1.73 -15.27 11.38
C TYR A 189 -3.10 -15.90 11.10
N LEU A 190 -3.35 -16.21 9.83
CA LEU A 190 -4.62 -16.69 9.30
C LEU A 190 -4.37 -18.01 8.55
N PRO A 191 -4.51 -19.17 9.23
CA PRO A 191 -4.30 -20.46 8.60
C PRO A 191 -5.38 -20.76 7.57
N LEU A 192 -5.02 -21.42 6.47
CA LEU A 192 -6.00 -21.94 5.53
C LEU A 192 -6.93 -22.94 6.21
N HIS A 193 -8.24 -22.79 5.95
CA HIS A 193 -9.24 -23.79 6.34
C HIS A 193 -8.83 -25.18 5.81
N PRO A 194 -9.00 -26.28 6.58
CA PRO A 194 -8.55 -27.62 6.17
C PRO A 194 -9.00 -28.04 4.76
N ASP A 195 -10.24 -27.72 4.38
CA ASP A 195 -10.78 -28.05 3.04
C ASP A 195 -10.13 -27.27 1.89
N VAL A 196 -9.62 -26.06 2.16
CA VAL A 196 -8.87 -25.25 1.18
C VAL A 196 -7.43 -25.73 1.14
N ARG A 197 -6.84 -25.99 2.31
CA ARG A 197 -5.49 -26.53 2.46
C ARG A 197 -5.30 -27.85 1.70
N ALA A 198 -6.27 -28.76 1.79
CA ALA A 198 -6.23 -30.03 1.06
C ALA A 198 -6.20 -29.89 -0.47
N LYS A 199 -6.56 -28.70 -1.00
CA LYS A 199 -6.57 -28.39 -2.43
C LYS A 199 -5.42 -27.47 -2.84
N PHE A 200 -4.63 -26.99 -1.88
CA PHE A 200 -3.55 -26.05 -2.15
C PHE A 200 -2.44 -26.75 -2.94
N ASN A 201 -2.10 -26.19 -4.10
CA ASN A 201 -1.04 -26.72 -4.95
C ASN A 201 0.26 -25.97 -4.67
N GLU A 202 1.08 -26.56 -3.80
CA GLU A 202 2.35 -25.98 -3.37
C GLU A 202 3.35 -25.80 -4.53
N THR A 203 3.41 -26.75 -5.46
CA THR A 203 4.28 -26.64 -6.64
C THR A 203 3.88 -25.44 -7.50
N ALA A 204 2.59 -25.30 -7.81
CA ALA A 204 2.10 -24.17 -8.59
C ALA A 204 2.28 -22.83 -7.86
N ALA A 205 2.12 -22.81 -6.53
CA ALA A 205 2.35 -21.62 -5.72
C ALA A 205 3.82 -21.16 -5.79
N TRP A 206 4.77 -22.09 -5.68
CA TRP A 206 6.20 -21.80 -5.84
C TRP A 206 6.56 -21.35 -7.25
N GLU A 207 6.05 -22.04 -8.28
CA GLU A 207 6.25 -21.63 -9.68
C GLU A 207 5.76 -20.20 -9.91
N TYR A 208 4.58 -19.85 -9.37
CA TYR A 208 4.04 -18.51 -9.45
C TYR A 208 4.90 -17.50 -8.69
N ALA A 209 5.23 -17.76 -7.42
CA ALA A 209 6.04 -16.86 -6.60
C ALA A 209 7.40 -16.57 -7.27
N LEU A 210 8.09 -17.60 -7.75
CA LEU A 210 9.37 -17.46 -8.46
C LEU A 210 9.23 -16.69 -9.77
N SER A 211 8.11 -16.85 -10.48
CA SER A 211 7.85 -16.08 -11.71
C SER A 211 7.64 -14.59 -11.45
N MET A 212 7.26 -14.22 -10.22
CA MET A 212 7.00 -12.84 -9.80
C MET A 212 8.17 -12.19 -9.07
N ALA A 213 9.04 -12.99 -8.45
CA ALA A 213 10.19 -12.51 -7.69
C ALA A 213 11.06 -11.53 -8.50
N GLY A 214 11.39 -10.39 -7.89
CA GLY A 214 12.19 -9.31 -8.49
C GLY A 214 11.41 -8.38 -9.43
N LYS A 215 10.12 -8.63 -9.71
CA LYS A 215 9.29 -7.67 -10.44
C LYS A 215 9.03 -6.43 -9.56
N PRO A 216 8.86 -5.25 -10.17
CA PRO A 216 8.52 -4.02 -9.43
C PRO A 216 7.23 -4.16 -8.62
N TYR A 217 7.15 -3.44 -7.51
CA TYR A 217 5.94 -3.32 -6.71
C TYR A 217 4.76 -2.84 -7.59
N GLY A 218 3.62 -3.50 -7.42
CA GLY A 218 2.41 -3.26 -8.19
C GLY A 218 1.66 -1.99 -7.79
N TYR A 219 2.31 -0.83 -7.69
CA TYR A 219 1.63 0.46 -7.43
C TYR A 219 0.45 0.69 -8.40
N HIS A 220 0.65 0.28 -9.65
CA HIS A 220 -0.35 0.36 -10.70
C HIS A 220 -1.53 -0.62 -10.49
N ASN A 221 -1.34 -1.69 -9.72
CA ASN A 221 -2.40 -2.65 -9.38
C ASN A 221 -3.16 -2.25 -8.12
N MET A 222 -2.47 -1.63 -7.17
CA MET A 222 -3.07 -1.14 -5.93
C MET A 222 -4.22 -0.17 -6.20
N ILE A 223 -4.11 0.71 -7.19
CA ILE A 223 -5.21 1.64 -7.51
C ILE A 223 -6.49 0.92 -7.97
N PHE A 224 -6.37 -0.28 -8.56
CA PHE A 224 -7.53 -1.06 -8.97
C PHE A 224 -8.20 -1.79 -7.82
N SER A 225 -7.51 -2.03 -6.69
CA SER A 225 -8.16 -2.56 -5.48
C SER A 225 -9.10 -1.56 -4.83
N TRP A 226 -9.08 -0.29 -5.27
CA TRP A 226 -9.97 0.77 -4.80
C TRP A 226 -11.18 0.99 -5.72
N ILE A 227 -11.26 0.26 -6.83
CA ILE A 227 -12.34 0.42 -7.81
C ILE A 227 -13.35 -0.71 -7.65
N ASP A 228 -14.29 -0.48 -6.74
CA ASP A 228 -15.49 -1.29 -6.62
C ASP A 228 -16.66 -0.69 -7.40
N THR A 229 -17.48 -1.57 -7.96
CA THR A 229 -18.83 -1.24 -8.40
C THR A 229 -19.83 -1.69 -7.34
N ILE A 230 -21.08 -1.21 -7.41
CA ILE A 230 -22.14 -1.52 -6.42
C ILE A 230 -22.33 -3.03 -6.17
N GLY A 231 -21.93 -3.92 -7.09
CA GLY A 231 -22.08 -5.36 -6.92
C GLY A 231 -20.94 -6.22 -7.46
N GLY A 232 -19.77 -5.65 -7.72
CA GLY A 232 -18.63 -6.41 -8.25
C GLY A 232 -17.32 -5.65 -8.18
N ASN A 233 -16.23 -6.39 -8.06
CA ASN A 233 -14.88 -5.85 -8.04
C ASN A 233 -14.40 -5.69 -9.49
N TYR A 234 -13.75 -4.57 -9.81
CA TYR A 234 -13.22 -4.22 -11.14
C TYR A 234 -14.28 -3.98 -12.24
N PRO A 235 -14.41 -2.75 -12.77
CA PRO A 235 -15.31 -2.50 -13.90
C PRO A 235 -14.73 -3.14 -15.19
N PRO A 236 -15.56 -3.73 -16.06
CA PRO A 236 -15.11 -4.23 -17.35
C PRO A 236 -14.36 -3.15 -18.16
N PRO A 237 -13.25 -3.48 -18.85
CA PRO A 237 -12.71 -4.83 -19.10
C PRO A 237 -11.64 -5.28 -18.09
N LEU A 238 -11.48 -4.62 -16.94
CA LEU A 238 -10.40 -4.93 -15.99
C LEU A 238 -10.68 -6.25 -15.24
N ASP A 239 -9.60 -6.99 -14.93
CA ASP A 239 -9.64 -8.16 -14.05
C ASP A 239 -8.45 -8.18 -13.06
N ALA A 240 -8.48 -9.12 -12.13
CA ALA A 240 -7.48 -9.26 -11.06
C ALA A 240 -6.09 -9.72 -11.54
N HIS A 241 -5.89 -10.00 -12.83
CA HIS A 241 -4.62 -10.44 -13.41
C HIS A 241 -3.87 -9.33 -14.16
N LEU A 242 -4.38 -8.10 -14.13
CA LEU A 242 -3.64 -6.96 -14.65
C LEU A 242 -2.31 -6.84 -13.90
N VAL A 243 -1.19 -6.83 -14.62
CA VAL A 243 0.16 -6.52 -14.10
C VAL A 243 0.85 -5.76 -15.22
N PHE A 244 1.25 -4.50 -14.98
CA PHE A 244 1.93 -3.63 -15.95
C PHE A 244 3.45 -3.75 -15.86
#